data_AF-A0A8H9WHQ2-F1
#
_entry.id   AF-A0A8H9WHQ2-F1
#
_cell.length_a   1.000
_cell.length_b   1.000
_cell.length_c   1.000
_cell.angle_alpha   90.00
_cell.angle_beta   90.00
_cell.angle_gamma   90.00
#
_symmetry.space_group_name_H-M   'P 1'
#
loop_
_entity.id
_entity.type
_entity.pdbx_description
1 polymer ?
#
loop_
_entity_poly.entity_id
_entity_poly.type
_entity_poly.pdbx_seq_one_letter_code
_entity_poly.pdbx_strand_id
1 'polypeptide(L)'
;MVPLHYDRVQSILVSKRAHGIADWLIHQYEIQPGFGLAYYLKVSRNLHNHDAVRLWVQLQIRTRPPVFQTLGDLRKAFAEMLPVNDVA
;
A
#
# COMPACT_ATOMS: atom_id res chain seq x y z
N MET A 1 30.48 -15.70 10.72
CA MET A 1 29.06 -15.83 10.37
C MET A 1 28.32 -14.64 10.96
N VAL A 2 27.88 -13.71 10.12
CA VAL A 2 27.05 -12.57 10.55
C VAL A 2 25.60 -13.05 10.55
N PRO A 3 24.80 -12.81 11.61
CA PRO A 3 23.40 -13.19 11.59
C PRO A 3 22.69 -12.40 10.49
N LEU A 4 22.18 -13.12 9.49
CA LEU A 4 21.26 -12.55 8.49
C LEU A 4 20.03 -12.07 9.26
N HIS A 5 19.87 -10.75 9.38
CA HIS A 5 18.60 -10.15 9.80
C HIS A 5 17.50 -10.67 8.87
N TYR A 6 16.67 -11.57 9.41
CA TYR A 6 15.54 -12.19 8.73
C TYR A 6 14.47 -11.17 8.30
N ASP A 7 14.57 -9.91 8.73
CA ASP A 7 13.67 -8.81 8.38
C ASP A 7 13.70 -8.41 6.89
N ARG A 8 14.64 -8.92 6.08
CA ARG A 8 14.77 -8.58 4.65
C ARG A 8 14.06 -9.49 3.66
N VAL A 9 13.49 -10.63 4.07
CA VAL A 9 13.04 -11.66 3.12
C VAL A 9 11.56 -11.53 2.71
N GLN A 10 10.86 -10.50 3.17
CA GLN A 10 9.54 -10.09 2.64
C GLN A 10 9.61 -8.73 1.91
N SER A 11 10.78 -8.34 1.40
CA SER A 11 10.88 -7.23 0.46
C SER A 11 10.25 -7.65 -0.87
N ILE A 12 8.93 -7.57 -0.96
CA ILE A 12 8.28 -7.14 -2.18
C ILE A 12 9.07 -5.89 -2.60
N LEU A 13 9.76 -5.92 -3.74
CA LEU A 13 10.63 -4.82 -4.19
C LEU A 13 9.79 -3.55 -4.46
N VAL A 14 9.45 -2.84 -3.39
CA VAL A 14 8.76 -1.56 -3.35
C VAL A 14 9.83 -0.48 -3.51
N SER A 15 9.72 0.32 -4.55
CA SER A 15 10.63 1.43 -4.80
C SER A 15 10.54 2.48 -3.69
N LYS A 16 11.62 3.25 -3.48
CA LYS A 16 11.62 4.37 -2.52
C LYS A 16 10.49 5.37 -2.79
N ARG A 17 10.15 5.60 -4.07
CA ARG A 17 9.02 6.43 -4.47
C ARG A 17 7.69 5.85 -3.99
N ALA A 18 7.49 4.55 -4.16
CA ALA A 18 6.28 3.88 -3.68
C ALA A 18 6.17 3.94 -2.15
N HIS A 19 7.29 3.80 -1.42
CA HIS A 19 7.33 3.98 0.03
C HIS A 19 6.86 5.37 0.45
N GLY A 20 7.46 6.45 -0.08
CA GLY A 20 7.09 7.80 0.32
C GLY A 20 5.61 8.13 0.05
N ILE A 21 5.07 7.65 -1.07
CA ILE A 21 3.65 7.83 -1.41
C ILE A 21 2.75 6.97 -0.51
N ALA A 22 3.14 5.73 -0.22
CA ALA A 22 2.40 4.84 0.66
C ALA A 22 2.36 5.38 2.10
N ASP A 23 3.47 5.87 2.63
CA ASP A 23 3.54 6.45 3.97
C ASP A 23 2.64 7.71 4.07
N TRP A 24 2.61 8.53 3.01
CA TRP A 24 1.65 9.63 2.91
C TRP A 24 0.20 9.13 2.94
N LEU A 25 -0.19 8.12 2.15
CA LEU A 25 -1.55 7.56 2.19
C LEU A 25 -1.90 6.95 3.55
N ILE A 26 -0.98 6.19 4.14
CA ILE A 26 -1.14 5.59 5.47
C ILE A 26 -1.46 6.66 6.50
N HIS A 27 -0.72 7.78 6.47
CA HIS A 27 -0.95 8.90 7.38
C HIS A 27 -2.27 9.62 7.08
N GLN A 28 -2.58 9.92 5.82
CA GLN A 28 -3.78 10.66 5.42
C GLN A 28 -5.10 9.94 5.74
N TYR A 29 -5.10 8.60 5.69
CA TYR A 29 -6.28 7.78 5.97
C TYR A 29 -6.18 7.08 7.33
N GLU A 30 -5.22 7.46 8.16
CA GLU A 30 -4.99 6.90 9.50
C GLU A 30 -4.99 5.36 9.52
N ILE A 31 -4.37 4.75 8.51
CA ILE A 31 -4.38 3.30 8.32
C ILE A 31 -3.65 2.65 9.50
N GLN A 32 -4.41 1.91 10.29
CA GLN A 32 -3.88 1.23 11.47
C GLN A 32 -2.99 0.04 11.08
N PRO A 33 -1.93 -0.23 11.86
CA PRO A 33 -1.21 -1.50 11.76
C PRO A 33 -2.17 -2.67 12.02
N GLY A 34 -1.88 -3.85 11.45
CA GLY A 34 -2.76 -5.01 11.53
C GLY A 34 -3.00 -5.65 10.17
N PHE A 35 -4.16 -6.27 9.99
CA PHE A 35 -4.52 -7.02 8.79
C PHE A 35 -5.92 -6.63 8.28
N GLY A 36 -6.27 -7.11 7.08
CA GLY A 36 -7.59 -6.96 6.47
C GLY A 36 -7.61 -6.05 5.24
N LEU A 37 -6.75 -5.02 5.21
CA LEU A 37 -6.72 -4.07 4.09
C LEU A 37 -6.20 -4.71 2.79
N ALA A 38 -5.35 -5.73 2.90
CA ALA A 38 -4.80 -6.48 1.77
C ALA A 38 -5.88 -7.08 0.86
N TYR A 39 -7.01 -7.51 1.43
CA TYR A 39 -8.15 -8.03 0.68
C TYR A 39 -8.73 -6.97 -0.25
N TYR A 40 -9.02 -5.80 0.31
CA TYR A 40 -9.62 -4.70 -0.44
C TYR A 40 -8.68 -4.16 -1.51
N LEU A 41 -7.39 -4.04 -1.19
CA LEU A 41 -6.35 -3.61 -2.13
C LEU A 41 -6.00 -4.65 -3.21
N LYS A 42 -6.66 -5.83 -3.21
CA LYS A 42 -6.42 -6.92 -4.18
C LYS A 42 -4.96 -7.34 -4.26
N VAL A 43 -4.28 -7.37 -3.11
CA VAL A 43 -2.91 -7.88 -2.95
C VAL A 43 -2.90 -9.16 -2.12
N SER A 44 -1.73 -9.77 -1.91
CA SER A 44 -1.61 -10.98 -1.10
C SER A 44 -2.22 -10.78 0.30
N ARG A 45 -3.20 -11.61 0.66
CA ARG A 45 -3.99 -11.48 1.89
C ARG A 45 -3.17 -11.61 3.18
N ASN A 46 -1.98 -12.19 3.09
CA ASN A 46 -1.09 -12.39 4.22
C ASN A 46 -0.31 -11.12 4.61
N LEU A 47 -0.47 -10.03 3.85
CA LEU A 47 0.22 -8.78 4.12
C LEU A 47 -0.46 -7.99 5.23
N HIS A 48 0.37 -7.42 6.10
CA HIS A 48 -0.06 -6.37 7.01
C HIS A 48 -0.57 -5.16 6.22
N ASN A 49 -1.46 -4.38 6.84
CA ASN A 49 -2.11 -3.23 6.19
C ASN A 49 -1.10 -2.28 5.53
N HIS A 50 -0.02 -1.92 6.22
CA HIS A 50 0.98 -0.99 5.68
C HIS A 50 1.74 -1.57 4.48
N ASP A 51 2.13 -2.85 4.55
CA ASP A 51 2.83 -3.52 3.44
C ASP A 51 1.90 -3.76 2.25
N ALA A 52 0.61 -3.98 2.52
CA ALA A 52 -0.42 -4.04 1.50
C ALA A 52 -0.56 -2.70 0.76
N VAL A 53 -0.58 -1.58 1.48
CA VAL A 53 -0.60 -0.22 0.87
C VAL A 53 0.66 -0.02 0.02
N ARG A 54 1.84 -0.35 0.56
CA ARG A 54 3.12 -0.20 -0.15
C ARG A 54 3.17 -1.00 -1.45
N LEU A 55 2.75 -2.28 -1.42
CA LEU A 55 2.67 -3.10 -2.62
C LEU A 55 1.62 -2.55 -3.58
N TRP A 56 0.45 -2.14 -3.11
CA TRP A 56 -0.59 -1.58 -3.96
C TRP A 56 -0.10 -0.32 -4.69
N VAL A 57 0.55 0.62 -4.00
CA VAL A 57 1.15 1.81 -4.61
C VAL A 57 2.20 1.41 -5.65
N GLN A 58 3.05 0.43 -5.34
CA GLN A 58 4.05 -0.07 -6.28
C GLN A 58 3.42 -0.65 -7.55
N LEU A 59 2.27 -1.33 -7.44
CA LEU A 59 1.52 -1.82 -8.60
C LEU A 59 0.94 -0.65 -9.41
N GLN A 60 0.33 0.34 -8.76
CA GLN A 60 -0.23 1.51 -9.45
C GLN A 60 0.84 2.29 -10.22
N ILE A 61 2.04 2.46 -9.67
CA ILE A 61 3.16 3.12 -10.36
C ILE A 61 3.57 2.36 -11.63
N ARG A 62 3.48 1.02 -11.62
CA ARG A 62 3.89 0.18 -12.77
C ARG A 62 2.81 0.09 -13.84
N THR A 63 1.54 0.11 -13.47
CA THR A 63 0.44 -0.24 -14.38
C THR A 63 -0.40 0.95 -14.84
N ARG A 64 -0.33 2.11 -14.19
CA ARG A 64 -1.17 3.26 -14.56
C ARG A 64 -0.68 3.99 -15.80
N PRO A 65 -1.59 4.37 -16.73
CA PRO A 65 -1.26 5.26 -17.84
C PRO A 65 -0.72 6.60 -17.35
N PRO A 66 0.25 7.22 -18.04
CA PRO A 66 0.86 8.51 -17.66
C PRO A 66 -0.15 9.62 -17.35
N VAL A 67 -1.30 9.61 -18.04
CA VAL A 67 -2.40 10.59 -17.88
C VAL A 67 -3.04 10.55 -16.48
N PHE A 68 -2.92 9.44 -15.74
CA PHE A 68 -3.53 9.22 -14.42
C PHE A 68 -2.49 9.01 -13.30
N GLN A 69 -1.29 9.57 -13.46
CA GLN A 69 -0.19 9.41 -12.51
C GLN A 69 -0.06 10.55 -11.49
N THR A 70 -1.05 11.44 -11.38
CA THR A 70 -1.01 12.46 -10.32
C THR A 70 -1.23 11.83 -8.95
N LEU A 71 -0.69 12.45 -7.90
CA LEU A 71 -0.95 12.02 -6.53
C LEU A 71 -2.45 12.14 -6.17
N GLY A 72 -3.18 13.08 -6.78
CA GLY A 72 -4.61 13.24 -6.59
C GLY A 72 -5.41 12.04 -7.12
N ASP A 73 -5.08 11.56 -8.31
CA ASP A 73 -5.75 10.39 -8.92
C ASP A 73 -5.41 9.10 -8.17
N LEU A 74 -4.18 9.00 -7.64
CA LEU A 74 -3.80 7.90 -6.77
C LEU A 74 -4.60 7.90 -5.48
N ARG A 75 -4.72 9.07 -4.84
CA ARG A 75 -5.46 9.25 -3.60
C ARG A 75 -6.95 8.90 -3.76
N LYS A 76 -7.58 9.33 -4.85
CA LYS A 76 -9.00 9.02 -5.15
C LYS A 76 -9.23 7.53 -5.29
N ALA A 77 -8.44 6.87 -6.14
CA ALA A 77 -8.55 5.43 -6.33
C ALA A 77 -8.23 4.63 -5.06
N PHE A 78 -7.33 5.12 -4.21
CA PHE A 78 -7.08 4.50 -2.92
C PHE A 78 -8.32 4.59 -2.01
N ALA A 79 -8.97 5.76 -1.94
CA ALA A 79 -10.19 5.95 -1.16
C ALA A 79 -11.33 5.02 -1.61
N GLU A 80 -11.50 4.85 -2.92
CA GLU A 80 -12.51 3.96 -3.52
C GLU A 80 -12.31 2.49 -3.15
N MET A 81 -11.10 2.12 -2.74
CA MET A 81 -10.77 0.75 -2.33
C MET A 81 -10.94 0.55 -0.83
N LEU A 82 -11.01 1.61 -0.02
CA LEU A 82 -11.20 1.45 1.42
C LEU A 82 -12.62 0.95 1.71
N PRO A 83 -12.79 0.06 2.70
CA PRO A 83 -14.13 -0.26 3.17
C PRO A 83 -14.80 1.03 3.65
N VAL A 84 -16.03 1.26 3.20
CA VAL A 84 -16.86 2.32 3.77
C VAL A 84 -17.10 1.94 5.22
N ASN A 85 -16.77 2.82 6.17
CA ASN A 85 -17.20 2.66 7.55
C ASN A 85 -18.73 2.81 7.56
N ASP A 86 -19.45 1.73 7.28
CA ASP A 86 -20.84 1.59 7.72
C ASP A 86 -20.79 1.37 9.23
N VAL A 87 -20.64 2.47 9.97
CA VAL A 87 -21.00 2.53 11.37
C VAL A 87 -22.53 2.44 11.45
N ALA A 88 -23.02 1.23 11.71
CA ALA A 88 -24.37 0.98 12.20
C ALA A 88 -24.50 1.44 13.65
#